data_AF-A0A159Z0Q3-F1
#
_entry.id   AF-A0A159Z0Q3-F1
#
_cell.length_a   1.000
_cell.length_b   1.000
_cell.length_c   1.000
_cell.angle_alpha   90.00
_cell.angle_beta   90.00
_cell.angle_gamma   90.00
#
_symmetry.space_group_name_H-M   'P 1'
#
loop_
_entity.id
_entity.type
_entity.pdbx_description
1 polymer ?
#
loop_
_entity_poly.entity_id
_entity_poly.type
_entity_poly.pdbx_seq_one_letter_code
_entity_poly.pdbx_strand_id
1 'polypeptide(L)'
;MPCLTDTAWAQDWEIWARHVMPGAGFTPKGPVFSLYALAVEEAVNGAGVLIGHEALVAGHLASGALVAPFGIRLALPRALMLWSARTLSPRSPAARVAAMLAGQPA
;
A
#
# COMPACT_ATOMS: atom_id res chain seq x y z
N MET A 1 7.38 18.12 4.85
CA MET A 1 7.87 16.93 4.11
C MET A 1 7.02 16.77 2.86
N PRO A 2 7.60 16.41 1.70
CA PRO A 2 6.83 16.12 0.49
C PRO A 2 5.89 14.93 0.69
N CYS A 3 4.69 15.02 0.10
CA CYS A 3 3.73 13.94 -0.01
C CYS A 3 3.99 13.20 -1.33
N LEU A 4 4.65 12.05 -1.25
CA LEU A 4 4.86 11.18 -2.39
C LEU A 4 3.53 10.53 -2.76
N THR A 5 3.21 10.47 -4.04
CA THR A 5 1.93 9.95 -4.55
C THR A 5 2.18 8.96 -5.66
N ASP A 6 1.46 7.84 -5.65
CA ASP A 6 1.40 6.91 -6.78
C ASP A 6 0.11 7.16 -7.59
N THR A 7 0.19 7.05 -8.92
CA THR A 7 -0.97 7.30 -9.80
C THR A 7 -2.07 6.24 -9.69
N ALA A 8 -1.74 4.98 -9.40
CA ALA A 8 -2.73 3.92 -9.22
C ALA A 8 -3.55 4.11 -7.93
N TRP A 9 -2.99 4.78 -6.92
CA TRP A 9 -3.68 5.14 -5.68
C TRP A 9 -3.73 6.66 -5.42
N ALA A 10 -3.98 7.46 -6.47
CA ALA A 10 -3.97 8.92 -6.41
C ALA A 10 -4.88 9.55 -5.32
N GLN A 11 -5.90 8.82 -4.85
CA GLN A 11 -6.87 9.27 -3.85
C GLN A 11 -6.44 9.00 -2.39
N ASP A 12 -5.33 8.29 -2.15
CA ASP A 12 -4.96 7.84 -0.80
C ASP A 12 -4.78 8.98 0.19
N TRP A 13 -4.11 10.06 -0.23
CA TRP A 13 -3.94 11.26 0.60
C TRP A 13 -5.26 11.92 0.96
N GLU A 14 -6.20 11.97 0.01
CA GLU A 14 -7.54 12.53 0.23
C GLU A 14 -8.34 11.67 1.22
N ILE A 15 -8.32 10.33 1.03
CA ILE A 15 -8.99 9.38 1.92
C ILE A 15 -8.42 9.50 3.34
N TRP A 16 -7.09 9.53 3.47
CA TRP A 16 -6.43 9.68 4.76
C TRP A 16 -6.77 11.02 5.41
N ALA A 17 -6.63 12.13 4.68
CA ALA A 17 -6.91 13.47 5.19
C ALA A 17 -8.36 13.66 5.65
N ARG A 18 -9.33 13.14 4.89
CA ARG A 18 -10.76 13.18 5.28
C ARG A 18 -11.03 12.48 6.60
N HIS A 19 -10.28 11.41 6.90
CA HIS A 19 -10.44 10.65 8.13
C HIS A 19 -9.75 11.32 9.33
N VAL A 20 -8.52 11.79 9.15
CA VAL A 20 -7.67 12.25 10.27
C VAL A 20 -7.77 13.74 10.55
N MET A 21 -8.13 14.54 9.55
CA MET A 21 -8.23 16.00 9.64
C MET A 21 -9.44 16.52 8.86
N PRO A 22 -10.67 16.12 9.27
CA PRO A 22 -11.88 16.53 8.58
C PRO A 22 -12.01 18.06 8.57
N GLY A 23 -12.27 18.63 7.38
CA GLY A 23 -12.45 20.07 7.20
C GLY A 23 -11.16 20.91 7.14
N ALA A 24 -9.97 20.29 7.26
CA ALA A 24 -8.71 21.03 7.30
C ALA A 24 -8.25 21.60 5.93
N GLY A 25 -8.93 21.28 4.83
CA GLY A 25 -8.55 21.75 3.49
C GLY A 25 -7.16 21.29 3.05
N PHE A 26 -6.76 20.08 3.46
CA PHE A 26 -5.45 19.52 3.16
C PHE A 26 -5.30 19.18 1.67
N THR A 27 -4.23 19.69 1.06
CA THR A 27 -3.83 19.35 -0.31
C THR A 27 -2.42 18.77 -0.28
N PRO A 28 -2.23 17.48 -0.63
CA PRO A 28 -0.89 16.88 -0.69
C PRO A 28 -0.04 17.59 -1.75
N LYS A 29 1.23 17.86 -1.40
CA LYS A 29 2.20 18.48 -2.32
C LYS A 29 3.45 17.62 -2.40
N GLY A 30 3.84 17.25 -3.61
CA GLY A 30 5.02 16.43 -3.84
C GLY A 30 5.02 15.78 -5.22
N PRO A 31 6.06 14.98 -5.52
CA PRO A 31 6.14 14.24 -6.77
C PRO A 31 5.05 13.17 -6.87
N VAL A 32 4.65 12.92 -8.11
CA VAL A 32 3.70 11.86 -8.49
C VAL A 32 4.45 10.84 -9.33
N PHE A 33 4.36 9.58 -8.95
CA PHE A 33 5.05 8.45 -9.59
C PHE A 33 4.04 7.54 -10.26
N SER A 34 4.40 7.03 -11.44
CA SER A 34 3.56 6.07 -12.17
C SER A 34 3.70 4.62 -11.68
N LEU A 35 4.64 4.36 -10.77
CA LEU A 35 4.95 3.04 -10.23
C LEU A 35 5.10 3.13 -8.71
N TYR A 36 4.34 2.31 -8.00
CA TYR A 36 4.39 2.26 -6.53
C TYR A 36 5.78 2.01 -5.98
N ALA A 37 6.48 1.06 -6.59
CA ALA A 37 7.78 0.62 -6.10
C ALA A 37 8.77 1.78 -6.07
N LEU A 38 8.70 2.69 -7.06
CA LEU A 38 9.53 3.88 -7.10
C LEU A 38 9.12 4.89 -6.01
N ALA A 39 7.82 5.09 -5.78
CA ALA A 39 7.37 5.95 -4.68
C ALA A 39 7.81 5.41 -3.30
N VAL A 40 7.80 4.09 -3.12
CA VAL A 40 8.29 3.42 -1.90
C VAL A 40 9.81 3.58 -1.75
N GLU A 41 10.58 3.38 -2.83
CA GLU A 41 12.02 3.56 -2.83
C GLU A 41 12.42 4.99 -2.46
N GLU A 42 11.75 6.00 -3.02
CA GLU A 42 11.96 7.40 -2.67
C GLU A 42 11.60 7.69 -1.21
N ALA A 43 10.56 7.05 -0.65
CA ALA A 43 10.24 7.15 0.77
C ALA A 43 11.35 6.55 1.65
N VAL A 44 11.88 5.37 1.27
CA VAL A 44 13.01 4.71 1.96
C VAL A 44 14.26 5.59 1.92
N ASN A 45 14.51 6.28 0.81
CA ASN A 45 15.60 7.24 0.65
C ASN A 45 15.36 8.58 1.36
N GLY A 46 14.22 8.75 2.05
CA GLY A 46 13.91 9.94 2.84
C GLY A 46 13.40 11.13 2.02
N ALA A 47 13.01 10.93 0.77
CA ALA A 47 12.51 12.01 -0.09
C ALA A 47 11.15 12.57 0.37
N GLY A 48 10.39 11.83 1.18
CA GLY A 48 9.11 12.29 1.72
C GLY A 48 8.33 11.20 2.44
N VAL A 49 7.04 11.48 2.65
CA VAL A 49 6.08 10.55 3.23
C VAL A 49 5.19 10.01 2.12
N LEU A 50 4.86 8.72 2.17
CA LEU A 50 3.93 8.04 1.27
C LEU A 50 2.79 7.44 2.10
N ILE A 51 1.57 7.44 1.58
CA ILE A 51 0.51 6.58 2.14
C ILE A 51 0.83 5.12 1.76
N GLY A 52 1.23 4.34 2.75
CA GLY A 52 1.62 2.94 2.58
C GLY A 52 0.42 2.00 2.51
N HIS A 53 0.44 1.03 1.59
CA HIS A 53 -0.44 -0.13 1.63
C HIS A 53 0.22 -1.25 2.41
N GLU A 54 -0.35 -1.60 3.56
CA GLU A 54 0.30 -2.42 4.59
C GLU A 54 1.00 -3.67 4.03
N ALA A 55 0.31 -4.49 3.23
CA ALA A 55 0.87 -5.71 2.66
C ALA A 55 2.09 -5.46 1.74
N LEU A 56 2.14 -4.30 1.07
CA LEU A 56 3.21 -3.94 0.14
C LEU A 56 4.44 -3.33 0.85
N VAL A 57 4.26 -2.76 2.04
CA VAL A 57 5.34 -2.11 2.81
C VAL A 57 5.73 -2.86 4.08
N ALA A 58 5.04 -3.94 4.43
CA ALA A 58 5.25 -4.71 5.66
C ALA A 58 6.71 -5.12 5.88
N GLY A 59 7.40 -5.57 4.82
CA GLY A 59 8.82 -5.93 4.89
C GLY A 59 9.74 -4.75 5.26
N HIS A 60 9.47 -3.55 4.70
CA HIS A 60 10.22 -2.34 5.01
C HIS A 60 9.94 -1.82 6.42
N LEU A 61 8.70 -1.96 6.90
CA LEU A 61 8.35 -1.63 8.28
C LEU A 61 9.01 -2.60 9.28
N ALA A 62 9.02 -3.90 8.96
CA ALA A 62 9.62 -4.93 9.81
C ALA A 62 11.15 -4.80 9.91
N SER A 63 11.82 -4.38 8.83
CA SER A 63 13.27 -4.13 8.82
C SER A 63 13.66 -2.78 9.43
N GLY A 64 12.69 -1.88 9.65
CA GLY A 64 12.95 -0.50 10.08
C GLY A 64 13.42 0.43 8.97
N ALA A 65 13.44 -0.03 7.71
CA ALA A 65 13.74 0.82 6.55
C ALA A 65 12.66 1.89 6.31
N LEU A 66 11.42 1.60 6.69
CA LEU A 66 10.35 2.57 6.81
C LEU A 66 9.84 2.59 8.25
N VAL A 67 9.30 3.74 8.65
CA VAL A 67 8.53 3.91 9.88
C VAL A 67 7.12 4.41 9.53
N ALA A 68 6.15 4.11 10.38
CA ALA A 68 4.78 4.64 10.26
C ALA A 68 4.62 5.82 11.25
N PRO A 69 4.91 7.07 10.85
CA PRO A 69 5.09 8.18 11.79
C PRO A 69 3.81 8.58 12.56
N PHE A 70 2.63 8.26 12.03
CA PHE A 70 1.35 8.68 12.62
C PHE A 70 0.52 7.53 13.20
N GLY A 71 0.95 6.27 13.08
CA GLY A 71 0.26 5.09 13.62
C GLY A 71 -1.16 4.79 13.10
N ILE A 72 -1.77 5.69 12.33
CA ILE A 72 -3.15 5.57 11.82
C ILE A 72 -3.19 4.61 10.64
N ARG A 73 -4.11 3.63 10.72
CA ARG A 73 -4.38 2.64 9.67
C ARG A 73 -5.84 2.72 9.26
N LEU A 74 -6.08 2.76 7.95
CA LEU A 74 -7.43 2.80 7.38
C LEU A 74 -7.70 1.52 6.60
N ALA A 75 -8.82 0.86 6.89
CA ALA A 75 -9.34 -0.20 6.04
C ALA A 75 -9.91 0.43 4.77
N LEU A 76 -9.32 0.09 3.62
CA LEU A 76 -9.82 0.53 2.34
C LEU A 76 -10.89 -0.43 1.82
N PRO A 77 -11.91 0.04 1.07
CA PRO A 77 -12.91 -0.82 0.44
C PRO A 77 -12.32 -1.67 -0.71
N ARG A 78 -11.07 -1.41 -1.10
CA ARG A 78 -10.32 -2.14 -2.12
C ARG A 78 -9.31 -3.08 -1.48
N ALA A 79 -9.19 -4.28 -2.05
CA ALA A 79 -8.23 -5.29 -1.64
C ALA A 79 -7.32 -5.67 -2.82
N LEU A 80 -6.11 -6.15 -2.51
CA LEU A 80 -5.30 -6.88 -3.48
C LEU A 80 -5.96 -8.23 -3.70
N MET A 81 -6.38 -8.49 -4.94
CA MET A 81 -7.13 -9.69 -5.29
C MET A 81 -6.32 -10.58 -6.22
N LEU A 82 -6.41 -11.89 -5.97
CA LEU A 82 -5.97 -12.91 -6.92
C LEU A 82 -7.17 -13.37 -7.74
N TRP A 83 -7.00 -13.45 -9.05
CA TRP A 83 -8.00 -14.00 -9.95
C TRP A 83 -7.42 -15.12 -10.81
N SER A 84 -8.28 -16.08 -11.15
CA SER A 84 -7.95 -17.17 -12.07
C SER A 84 -9.07 -17.33 -13.09
N ALA A 85 -8.69 -17.48 -14.37
CA ALA A 85 -9.63 -17.73 -15.46
C ALA A 85 -10.36 -19.08 -15.35
N ARG A 86 -9.79 -20.02 -14.61
CA ARG A 86 -10.34 -21.37 -14.40
C ARG A 86 -10.34 -21.70 -12.91
N THR A 87 -11.28 -22.54 -12.50
CA THR A 87 -11.28 -23.11 -11.15
C THR A 87 -9.94 -23.78 -10.87
N LEU A 88 -9.29 -23.38 -9.77
CA LEU A 88 -8.01 -23.94 -9.38
C LEU A 88 -8.22 -25.36 -8.85
N SER A 89 -7.57 -26.34 -9.47
CA SER A 89 -7.51 -27.69 -8.88
C SER A 89 -6.76 -27.62 -7.55
N PRO A 90 -7.26 -28.21 -6.45
CA PRO A 90 -6.64 -28.13 -5.13
C PRO A 90 -5.17 -28.61 -5.09
N ARG A 91 -4.77 -29.50 -6.00
CA ARG A 91 -3.40 -30.03 -6.08
C ARG A 91 -2.49 -29.25 -7.03
N SER A 92 -2.99 -28.19 -7.67
CA SER A 92 -2.20 -27.43 -8.63
C SER A 92 -1.18 -26.51 -7.92
N PRO A 93 -0.02 -26.23 -8.55
CA PRO A 93 0.92 -25.22 -8.04
C PRO A 93 0.25 -23.85 -7.85
N ALA A 94 -0.67 -23.48 -8.74
CA ALA A 94 -1.42 -22.22 -8.63
C ALA A 94 -2.32 -22.17 -7.38
N ALA A 95 -2.98 -23.27 -7.00
CA ALA A 95 -3.75 -23.34 -5.75
C ALA A 95 -2.87 -23.17 -4.51
N ARG A 96 -1.66 -23.74 -4.52
CA ARG A 96 -0.69 -23.59 -3.42
C ARG A 96 -0.24 -22.13 -3.26
N VAL A 97 0.06 -21.45 -4.38
CA VAL A 97 0.40 -20.01 -4.36
C VAL A 97 -0.78 -19.18 -3.88
N ALA A 98 -1.99 -19.48 -4.34
CA ALA A 98 -3.21 -18.79 -3.89
C ALA A 98 -3.43 -18.91 -2.37
N ALA A 99 -3.27 -20.11 -1.81
CA ALA A 99 -3.38 -20.35 -0.37
C ALA A 99 -2.31 -19.57 0.42
N MET A 100 -1.06 -19.58 -0.04
CA MET A 100 0.04 -18.82 0.56
C MET A 100 -0.26 -17.32 0.59
N LEU A 101 -0.77 -16.76 -0.52
CA LEU A 101 -1.15 -15.35 -0.61
C LEU A 101 -2.37 -15.00 0.25
N ALA A 102 -3.27 -15.95 0.48
CA ALA A 102 -4.40 -15.78 1.38
C ALA A 102 -4.03 -15.85 2.88
N GLY A 103 -2.75 -16.06 3.20
CA GLY A 103 -2.28 -16.24 4.58
C GLY A 103 -2.69 -17.59 5.18
N GLN A 104 -3.07 -18.56 4.35
CA GLN A 104 -3.36 -19.92 4.79
C GLN A 104 -2.04 -20.71 4.86
N PRO A 105 -1.80 -21.50 5.92
CA PRO A 105 -0.62 -22.38 5.97
C PRO A 105 -0.68 -23.37 4.81
N ALA A 106 0.50 -23.61 4.20
CA ALA A 106 0.69 -24.45 3.03
C ALA A 106 0.46 -25.95 3.29
#